data_AF-A0A4Q3Z5I4-F1
#
_entry.id   AF-A0A4Q3Z5I4-F1
#
_cell.length_a   1.000
_cell.length_b   1.000
_cell.length_c   1.000
_cell.angle_alpha   90.00
_cell.angle_beta   90.00
_cell.angle_gamma   90.00
#
_symmetry.space_group_name_H-M   'P 1'
#
loop_
_entity.id
_entity.type
_entity.pdbx_description
1 polymer ?
#
loop_
_entity_poly.entity_id
_entity_poly.type
_entity_poly.pdbx_seq_one_letter_code
_entity_poly.pdbx_strand_id
1 'polypeptide(L)'
;MSANRICHIEIDEAGHARPTPEIEQERKVAIFDLLEDNSFALPPRHDDAPVPEGPYRLSLAIRDRRLVFDITTKEREKVGEFHLSLSPFRQVVKDYFQICESYFSAVKTMPPSQIETIDMARRGIHNEGARVLLERLEGKAEVDVDTARRLFTLICVLHFGG
;
A
#
# COMPACT_ATOMS: atom_id res chain seq x y z
N MET A 1 14.30 -18.58 4.44
CA MET A 1 13.37 -17.43 4.47
C MET A 1 14.22 -16.19 4.27
N SER A 2 13.87 -15.32 3.32
CA SER A 2 14.59 -14.05 3.12
C SER A 2 14.46 -13.17 4.36
N ALA A 3 15.55 -12.55 4.82
CA ALA A 3 15.53 -11.58 5.92
C ALA A 3 14.80 -10.28 5.52
N ASN A 4 14.74 -9.99 4.22
CA ASN A 4 14.16 -8.77 3.66
C ASN A 4 12.64 -8.88 3.52
N ARG A 5 11.94 -8.34 4.52
CA ARG A 5 10.48 -8.22 4.61
C ARG A 5 10.11 -7.06 5.52
N ILE A 6 8.86 -6.62 5.45
CA ILE A 6 8.21 -5.73 6.41
C ILE A 6 7.78 -6.57 7.63
N CYS A 7 8.09 -6.11 8.83
CA CYS A 7 7.65 -6.69 10.10
C CYS A 7 6.75 -5.76 10.93
N HIS A 8 6.59 -4.51 10.52
CA HIS A 8 5.73 -3.54 11.18
C HIS A 8 5.29 -2.46 10.20
N ILE A 9 4.03 -2.03 10.28
CA ILE A 9 3.47 -0.96 9.45
C ILE A 9 2.84 0.10 10.35
N GLU A 10 3.17 1.36 10.09
CA GLU A 10 2.52 2.53 10.69
C GLU A 10 1.93 3.39 9.58
N ILE A 11 0.69 3.86 9.79
CA ILE A 11 -0.01 4.75 8.87
C ILE A 11 -0.20 6.08 9.58
N ASP A 12 0.42 7.13 9.06
CA ASP A 12 0.27 8.50 9.56
C ASP A 12 -0.94 9.16 8.89
N GLU A 13 -2.04 9.21 9.63
CA GLU A 13 -3.31 9.79 9.19
C GLU A 13 -3.46 11.28 9.58
N ALA A 14 -2.39 11.93 10.05
CA ALA A 14 -2.49 13.31 10.51
C ALA A 14 -3.10 14.22 9.43
N GLY A 15 -4.19 14.90 9.76
CA GLY A 15 -4.87 15.84 8.86
C GLY A 15 -5.81 15.21 7.83
N HIS A 16 -6.06 13.90 7.86
CA HIS A 16 -6.95 13.21 6.92
C HIS A 16 -8.36 13.00 7.50
N ALA A 17 -9.36 12.84 6.62
CA ALA A 17 -10.71 12.50 7.02
C ALA A 17 -10.73 11.12 7.68
N ARG A 18 -11.60 10.92 8.68
CA ARG A 18 -11.75 9.60 9.30
C ARG A 18 -12.26 8.60 8.25
N PRO A 19 -11.60 7.44 8.08
CA PRO A 19 -12.08 6.41 7.17
C PRO A 19 -13.44 5.88 7.61
N THR A 20 -14.26 5.40 6.66
CA THR A 20 -15.48 4.66 6.98
C THR A 20 -15.13 3.30 7.62
N PRO A 21 -16.07 2.64 8.32
CA PRO A 21 -15.83 1.30 8.85
C PRO A 21 -15.36 0.29 7.80
N GLU A 22 -15.88 0.39 6.58
CA GLU A 22 -15.51 -0.45 5.45
C GLU A 22 -14.05 -0.21 5.00
N ILE A 23 -13.62 1.05 4.91
CA ILE A 23 -12.23 1.40 4.57
C ILE A 23 -11.25 0.98 5.69
N GLU A 24 -11.67 1.11 6.95
CA GLU A 24 -10.87 0.64 8.09
C GLU A 24 -10.75 -0.89 8.11
N GLN A 25 -11.77 -1.62 7.65
CA GLN A 25 -11.68 -3.06 7.49
C GLN A 25 -10.68 -3.45 6.39
N GLU A 26 -10.71 -2.78 5.24
CA GLU A 26 -9.74 -2.98 4.15
C GLU A 26 -8.30 -2.73 4.61
N ARG A 27 -8.08 -1.67 5.42
CA ARG A 27 -6.78 -1.40 6.06
C ARG A 27 -6.30 -2.56 6.90
N LYS A 28 -7.15 -3.05 7.81
CA LYS A 28 -6.77 -4.13 8.75
C LYS A 28 -6.39 -5.40 8.01
N VAL A 29 -7.16 -5.76 6.97
CA VAL A 29 -6.87 -6.91 6.11
C VAL A 29 -5.54 -6.72 5.38
N ALA A 30 -5.33 -5.56 4.75
CA ALA A 30 -4.09 -5.29 4.03
C ALA A 30 -2.84 -5.30 4.94
N ILE A 31 -2.92 -4.74 6.15
CA ILE A 31 -1.84 -4.80 7.15
C ILE A 31 -1.59 -6.24 7.58
N PHE A 32 -2.65 -6.98 7.92
CA PHE A 32 -2.51 -8.39 8.33
C PHE A 32 -1.83 -9.21 7.25
N ASP A 33 -2.31 -9.13 6.01
CA ASP A 33 -1.77 -9.91 4.89
C ASP A 33 -0.32 -9.50 4.57
N LEU A 34 0.03 -8.21 4.68
CA LEU A 34 1.42 -7.76 4.52
C LEU A 34 2.32 -8.32 5.60
N LEU A 35 1.90 -8.30 6.86
CA LEU A 35 2.73 -8.78 7.96
C LEU A 35 2.90 -10.30 7.92
N GLU A 36 1.92 -11.03 7.38
CA GLU A 36 1.98 -12.48 7.20
C GLU A 36 2.90 -12.86 6.03
N ASP A 37 2.73 -12.23 4.87
CA ASP A 37 3.46 -12.57 3.64
C ASP A 37 3.81 -11.32 2.82
N ASN A 38 5.10 -11.03 2.70
CA ASN A 38 5.60 -9.96 1.85
C ASN A 38 7.07 -10.14 1.47
N SER A 39 7.46 -9.52 0.37
CA SER A 39 8.86 -9.30 -0.03
C SER A 39 9.12 -7.81 -0.08
N PHE A 40 10.13 -7.34 0.66
CA PHE A 40 10.54 -5.94 0.64
C PHE A 40 12.05 -5.83 0.84
N ALA A 41 12.76 -5.46 -0.22
CA ALA A 41 14.19 -5.23 -0.21
C ALA A 41 14.51 -3.80 -0.66
N LEU A 42 15.64 -3.29 -0.22
CA LEU A 42 16.14 -1.97 -0.63
C LEU A 42 17.37 -2.14 -1.52
N PRO A 43 17.48 -1.36 -2.60
CA PRO A 43 18.64 -1.42 -3.48
C PRO A 43 19.89 -0.92 -2.74
N PRO A 44 21.10 -1.30 -3.20
CA PRO A 44 22.35 -0.76 -2.69
C PRO A 44 22.36 0.77 -2.73
N ARG A 45 22.96 1.40 -1.72
CA ARG A 45 23.12 2.85 -1.69
C ARG A 45 24.27 3.27 -2.61
N HIS A 46 24.19 4.50 -3.12
CA HIS A 46 25.20 5.08 -4.00
C HIS A 46 26.55 5.35 -3.33
N ASP A 47 26.61 5.36 -1.99
CA ASP A 47 27.79 5.67 -1.19
C ASP A 47 28.57 4.43 -0.73
N ASP A 48 28.32 3.26 -1.36
CA ASP A 48 28.88 1.94 -1.01
C ASP A 48 28.62 1.49 0.44
N ALA A 49 27.79 2.22 1.21
CA ALA A 49 27.41 1.82 2.54
C ALA A 49 26.48 0.60 2.46
N PRO A 50 26.73 -0.46 3.26
CA PRO A 50 25.86 -1.62 3.29
C PRO A 50 24.46 -1.21 3.74
N VAL A 51 23.44 -1.68 3.02
CA VAL A 51 22.05 -1.59 3.45
C VAL A 51 21.86 -2.59 4.59
N PRO A 52 21.43 -2.16 5.79
CA PRO A 52 21.12 -3.08 6.87
C PRO A 52 20.11 -4.12 6.40
N GLU A 53 20.38 -5.41 6.63
CA GLU A 53 19.42 -6.46 6.29
C GLU A 53 18.13 -6.29 7.10
N GLY A 54 17.00 -6.68 6.49
CA GLY A 54 15.70 -6.69 7.15
C GLY A 54 15.61 -7.67 8.34
N PRO A 55 14.48 -7.69 9.04
CA PRO A 55 13.21 -7.11 8.61
C PRO A 55 13.06 -5.62 8.94
N TYR A 56 12.25 -4.93 8.14
CA TYR A 56 12.05 -3.49 8.21
C TYR A 56 10.73 -3.12 8.89
N ARG A 57 10.72 -1.97 9.55
CA ARG A 57 9.49 -1.27 9.91
C ARG A 57 9.23 -0.21 8.85
N LEU A 58 8.00 -0.14 8.36
CA LEU A 58 7.57 0.81 7.33
C LEU A 58 6.56 1.79 7.94
N SER A 59 6.80 3.08 7.79
CA SER A 59 5.82 4.13 8.06
C SER A 59 5.41 4.77 6.74
N LEU A 60 4.10 4.90 6.52
CA LEU A 60 3.50 5.52 5.35
C LEU A 60 2.76 6.79 5.77
N ALA A 61 3.02 7.88 5.04
CA ALA A 61 2.40 9.18 5.30
C ALA A 61 2.14 9.94 3.99
N ILE A 62 1.21 10.90 4.01
CA ILE A 62 1.12 11.93 2.96
C ILE A 62 1.67 13.24 3.51
N ARG A 63 2.70 13.79 2.87
CA ARG A 63 3.32 15.08 3.19
C ARG A 63 3.53 15.88 1.92
N ASP A 64 3.13 17.15 1.89
CA ASP A 64 3.26 18.03 0.72
C ASP A 64 2.75 17.39 -0.60
N ARG A 65 1.62 16.67 -0.53
CA ARG A 65 1.01 15.92 -1.64
C ARG A 65 1.91 14.81 -2.23
N ARG A 66 2.85 14.30 -1.44
CA ARG A 66 3.70 13.16 -1.76
C ARG A 66 3.45 12.04 -0.76
N LEU A 67 3.52 10.82 -1.26
CA LEU A 67 3.51 9.62 -0.43
C LEU A 67 4.93 9.39 0.09
N VAL A 68 5.08 9.34 1.40
CA VAL A 68 6.35 9.13 2.09
C VAL A 68 6.42 7.68 2.53
N PHE A 69 7.51 7.01 2.16
CA PHE A 69 7.94 5.74 2.73
C PHE A 69 9.11 6.04 3.67
N ASP A 70 8.90 5.88 4.97
CA ASP A 70 9.94 5.95 5.99
C ASP A 70 10.26 4.53 6.48
N ILE A 71 11.53 4.15 6.45
CA ILE A 71 12.00 2.79 6.67
C ILE A 71 13.02 2.79 7.79
N THR A 72 12.77 1.95 8.79
CA THR A 72 13.71 1.69 9.88
C THR A 72 13.99 0.20 10.02
N THR A 73 15.08 -0.14 10.71
CA THR A 73 15.31 -1.51 11.19
C THR A 73 14.23 -1.89 12.21
N LYS A 74 14.18 -3.16 12.59
CA LYS A 74 13.33 -3.66 13.68
C LYS A 74 13.58 -2.91 15.00
N GLU A 75 14.82 -2.51 15.24
CA GLU A 75 15.31 -1.75 16.40
C GLU A 75 15.05 -0.23 16.28
N ARG A 76 14.34 0.21 15.22
CA ARG A 76 13.97 1.61 14.94
C ARG A 76 15.14 2.51 14.52
N GLU A 77 16.21 1.94 13.99
CA GLU A 77 17.31 2.71 13.40
C GLU A 77 16.95 3.13 11.97
N LYS A 78 17.18 4.38 11.61
CA LYS A 78 16.82 4.91 10.28
C LYS A 78 17.60 4.19 9.18
N VAL A 79 16.88 3.57 8.25
CA VAL A 79 17.45 2.93 7.06
C VAL A 79 17.29 3.84 5.85
N GLY A 80 16.18 4.55 5.73
CA GLY A 80 16.00 5.44 4.60
C GLY A 80 14.63 6.07 4.55
N GLU A 81 14.48 6.99 3.61
CA GLU A 81 13.20 7.61 3.30
C GLU A 81 13.18 7.95 1.82
N PHE A 82 12.05 7.70 1.17
CA PHE A 82 11.82 8.18 -0.18
C PHE A 82 10.39 8.62 -0.38
N HIS A 83 10.20 9.55 -1.31
CA HIS A 83 8.91 10.15 -1.59
C HIS A 83 8.45 9.81 -3.01
N LEU A 84 7.18 9.46 -3.16
CA LEU A 84 6.53 9.21 -4.44
C LEU A 84 5.55 10.34 -4.74
N SER A 85 5.56 10.83 -5.99
CA SER A 85 4.48 11.69 -6.47
C SER A 85 3.16 10.92 -6.45
N LEU A 86 2.10 11.54 -5.94
CA LEU A 86 0.75 10.98 -5.99
C LEU A 86 0.08 11.12 -7.37
N SER A 87 0.63 11.96 -8.27
CA SER A 87 0.01 12.25 -9.57
C SER A 87 -0.27 10.99 -10.42
N PRO A 88 0.66 10.02 -10.53
CA PRO A 88 0.42 8.77 -11.26
C PRO A 88 -0.71 7.89 -10.68
N PHE A 89 -1.01 8.03 -9.38
CA PHE A 89 -2.01 7.22 -8.70
C PHE A 89 -3.43 7.80 -8.81
N ARG A 90 -3.60 9.06 -9.22
CA ARG A 90 -4.88 9.79 -9.15
C ARG A 90 -6.05 9.03 -9.77
N GLN A 91 -5.87 8.52 -10.99
CA GLN A 91 -6.96 7.84 -11.70
C GLN A 91 -7.31 6.51 -11.04
N VAL A 92 -6.31 5.66 -10.77
CA VAL A 92 -6.55 4.33 -10.18
C VAL A 92 -7.09 4.40 -8.75
N VAL A 93 -6.71 5.43 -7.98
CA VAL A 93 -7.28 5.66 -6.63
C VAL A 93 -8.73 6.12 -6.71
N LYS A 94 -9.08 6.98 -7.68
CA LYS A 94 -10.48 7.35 -7.94
C LYS A 94 -11.31 6.11 -8.30
N ASP A 95 -10.80 5.28 -9.20
CA ASP A 95 -11.47 4.06 -9.63
C ASP A 95 -11.61 3.05 -8.47
N TYR A 96 -10.61 2.98 -7.58
CA TYR A 96 -10.66 2.18 -6.34
C TYR A 96 -11.83 2.58 -5.45
N PHE A 97 -12.01 3.87 -5.18
CA PHE A 97 -13.12 4.30 -4.33
C PHE A 97 -14.49 4.03 -4.97
N GLN A 98 -14.61 4.25 -6.28
CA GLN A 98 -15.86 3.96 -7.01
C GLN A 98 -16.22 2.47 -7.00
N ILE A 99 -15.24 1.58 -7.20
CA ILE A 99 -15.49 0.14 -7.18
C ILE A 99 -15.75 -0.38 -5.76
N CYS A 100 -15.09 0.17 -4.74
CA CYS A 100 -15.37 -0.15 -3.34
C CYS A 100 -16.80 0.24 -2.95
N GLU A 101 -17.26 1.45 -3.31
CA GLU A 101 -18.64 1.87 -3.08
C GLU A 101 -19.64 0.91 -3.76
N SER A 102 -19.39 0.58 -5.03
CA SER A 102 -20.22 -0.36 -5.80
C SER A 102 -20.25 -1.75 -5.16
N TYR A 103 -19.10 -2.25 -4.71
CA TYR A 103 -18.96 -3.53 -4.03
C TYR A 103 -19.73 -3.55 -2.70
N PHE A 104 -19.54 -2.55 -1.84
CA PHE A 104 -20.20 -2.48 -0.55
C PHE A 104 -21.73 -2.31 -0.68
N SER A 105 -22.21 -1.65 -1.73
CA SER A 105 -23.63 -1.63 -2.06
C SER A 105 -24.11 -3.01 -2.49
N ALA A 106 -23.40 -3.66 -3.42
CA ALA A 106 -23.80 -4.95 -3.98
C ALA A 106 -23.83 -6.08 -2.94
N VAL A 107 -22.85 -6.17 -2.04
CA VAL A 107 -22.83 -7.22 -1.00
C VAL A 107 -24.00 -7.10 -0.01
N LYS A 108 -24.61 -5.91 0.10
CA LYS A 108 -25.77 -5.67 0.96
C LYS A 108 -27.10 -6.04 0.27
N THR A 109 -27.14 -6.05 -1.07
CA THR A 109 -28.42 -6.11 -1.82
C THR A 109 -28.50 -7.21 -2.88
N MET A 110 -27.39 -7.84 -3.27
CA MET A 110 -27.32 -8.77 -4.39
C MET A 110 -26.89 -10.18 -3.94
N PRO A 111 -27.34 -11.24 -4.62
CA PRO A 111 -26.85 -12.59 -4.37
C PRO A 111 -25.38 -12.75 -4.81
N PRO A 112 -24.59 -13.65 -4.19
CA PRO A 112 -23.17 -13.83 -4.47
C PRO A 112 -22.81 -14.03 -5.95
N SER A 113 -23.64 -14.77 -6.70
CA SER A 113 -23.42 -15.01 -8.13
C SER A 113 -23.45 -13.74 -8.99
N GLN A 114 -24.06 -12.66 -8.51
CA GLN A 114 -24.11 -11.37 -9.21
C GLN A 114 -23.01 -10.40 -8.77
N ILE A 115 -22.26 -10.72 -7.71
CA ILE A 115 -21.17 -9.89 -7.20
C ILE A 115 -19.85 -10.22 -7.92
N GLU A 116 -19.74 -11.43 -8.51
CA GLU A 116 -18.50 -11.92 -9.13
C GLU A 116 -17.91 -10.96 -10.17
N THR A 117 -18.73 -10.33 -11.01
CA THR A 117 -18.26 -9.33 -11.98
C THR A 117 -17.67 -8.10 -11.31
N ILE A 118 -18.26 -7.64 -10.21
CA ILE A 118 -17.76 -6.51 -9.41
C ILE A 118 -16.44 -6.91 -8.74
N ASP A 119 -16.36 -8.14 -8.22
CA ASP A 119 -15.14 -8.68 -7.64
C ASP A 119 -14.00 -8.77 -8.65
N MET A 120 -14.29 -9.20 -9.89
CA MET A 120 -13.32 -9.22 -10.97
C MET A 120 -12.81 -7.81 -11.30
N ALA A 121 -13.73 -6.84 -11.42
CA ALA A 121 -13.37 -5.44 -11.67
C ALA A 121 -12.51 -4.87 -10.53
N ARG A 122 -12.87 -5.15 -9.28
CA ARG A 122 -12.12 -4.74 -8.09
C ARG A 122 -10.70 -5.31 -8.12
N ARG A 123 -10.54 -6.61 -8.42
CA ARG A 123 -9.21 -7.22 -8.61
C ARG A 123 -8.41 -6.52 -9.71
N GLY A 124 -9.07 -6.15 -10.81
CA GLY A 124 -8.45 -5.38 -11.89
C GLY A 124 -7.86 -4.05 -11.42
N ILE A 125 -8.61 -3.28 -10.62
CA ILE A 125 -8.14 -2.00 -10.06
C ILE A 125 -6.94 -2.19 -9.12
N HIS A 126 -6.99 -3.21 -8.26
CA HIS A 126 -5.86 -3.55 -7.39
C HIS A 126 -4.60 -3.92 -8.19
N ASN A 127 -4.74 -4.69 -9.27
CA ASN A 127 -3.61 -5.08 -10.12
C ASN A 127 -3.02 -3.88 -10.86
N GLU A 128 -3.86 -2.97 -11.36
CA GLU A 128 -3.39 -1.74 -12.00
C GLU A 128 -2.67 -0.82 -11.00
N GLY A 129 -3.22 -0.68 -9.79
CA GLY A 129 -2.59 0.10 -8.72
C GLY A 129 -1.24 -0.49 -8.29
N ALA A 130 -1.14 -1.82 -8.21
CA ALA A 130 0.10 -2.53 -7.93
C ALA A 130 1.15 -2.29 -9.04
N ARG A 131 0.74 -2.31 -10.32
CA ARG A 131 1.63 -2.02 -11.45
C ARG A 131 2.18 -0.60 -11.40
N VAL A 132 1.31 0.39 -11.17
CA VAL A 132 1.74 1.78 -10.98
C VAL A 132 2.72 1.87 -9.81
N LEU A 133 2.43 1.22 -8.68
CA LEU A 133 3.33 1.25 -7.52
C LEU A 133 4.69 0.64 -7.83
N LEU A 134 4.75 -0.53 -8.49
CA LEU A 134 6.00 -1.17 -8.90
C LEU A 134 6.86 -0.24 -9.76
N GLU A 135 6.27 0.39 -10.79
CA GLU A 135 6.96 1.36 -11.65
C GLU A 135 7.51 2.56 -10.84
N ARG A 136 6.77 3.01 -9.80
CA ARG A 136 7.20 4.12 -8.94
C ARG A 136 8.29 3.72 -7.94
N LEU A 137 8.37 2.44 -7.59
CA LEU A 137 9.37 1.89 -6.67
C LEU A 137 10.69 1.53 -7.34
N GLU A 138 10.77 1.54 -8.68
CA GLU A 138 12.01 1.31 -9.41
C GLU A 138 13.17 2.16 -8.87
N GLY A 139 14.25 1.48 -8.48
CA GLY A 139 15.44 2.07 -7.87
C GLY A 139 15.24 2.59 -6.43
N LYS A 140 14.14 2.26 -5.74
CA LYS A 140 13.84 2.69 -4.36
C LYS A 140 13.56 1.52 -3.43
N ALA A 141 12.78 0.55 -3.88
CA ALA A 141 12.52 -0.70 -3.19
C ALA A 141 12.12 -1.78 -4.21
N GLU A 142 12.45 -3.02 -3.89
CA GLU A 142 12.03 -4.20 -4.63
C GLU A 142 10.94 -4.92 -3.83
N VAL A 143 9.79 -5.12 -4.45
CA VAL A 143 8.64 -5.81 -3.87
C VAL A 143 8.02 -6.74 -4.90
N ASP A 144 7.38 -7.82 -4.45
CA ASP A 144 6.56 -8.65 -5.33
C ASP A 144 5.18 -8.00 -5.60
N VAL A 145 4.44 -8.57 -6.57
CA VAL A 145 3.15 -8.04 -7.01
C VAL A 145 2.10 -8.06 -5.89
N ASP A 146 2.09 -9.09 -5.04
CA ASP A 146 1.12 -9.21 -3.95
C ASP A 146 1.39 -8.20 -2.83
N THR A 147 2.66 -7.97 -2.51
CA THR A 147 3.13 -6.90 -1.62
C THR A 147 2.74 -5.54 -2.18
N ALA A 148 3.00 -5.28 -3.47
CA ALA A 148 2.60 -4.04 -4.12
C ALA A 148 1.08 -3.82 -4.09
N ARG A 149 0.29 -4.88 -4.31
CA ARG A 149 -1.17 -4.83 -4.25
C ARG A 149 -1.70 -4.42 -2.87
N ARG A 150 -1.14 -5.00 -1.81
CA ARG A 150 -1.54 -4.69 -0.43
C ARG A 150 -1.06 -3.30 0.00
N LEU A 151 0.16 -2.91 -0.40
CA LEU A 151 0.65 -1.54 -0.19
C LEU A 151 -0.22 -0.51 -0.92
N PHE A 152 -0.64 -0.80 -2.15
CA PHE A 152 -1.58 0.05 -2.89
C PHE A 152 -2.91 0.24 -2.13
N THR A 153 -3.47 -0.81 -1.52
CA THR A 153 -4.64 -0.67 -0.65
C THR A 153 -4.39 0.32 0.49
N LEU A 154 -3.24 0.24 1.16
CA LEU A 154 -2.89 1.19 2.24
C LEU A 154 -2.72 2.63 1.73
N ILE A 155 -2.21 2.81 0.51
CA ILE A 155 -2.09 4.12 -0.14
C ILE A 155 -3.48 4.72 -0.44
N CYS A 156 -4.40 3.92 -0.97
CA CYS A 156 -5.78 4.35 -1.18
C CYS A 156 -6.42 4.77 0.14
N VAL A 157 -6.22 3.99 1.20
CA VAL A 157 -6.74 4.30 2.53
C VAL A 157 -6.16 5.61 3.08
N LEU A 158 -4.88 5.90 2.87
CA LEU A 158 -4.25 7.17 3.24
C LEU A 158 -4.82 8.37 2.47
N HIS A 159 -5.20 8.17 1.21
CA HIS A 159 -5.77 9.21 0.35
C HIS A 159 -7.28 9.44 0.57
N PHE A 160 -7.90 8.74 1.52
CA PHE A 160 -9.34 8.88 1.76
C PHE A 160 -9.69 10.31 2.20
N GLY A 161 -10.53 10.97 1.40
CA GLY A 161 -11.06 12.31 1.69
C GLY A 161 -10.32 13.48 1.02
N GLY A 162 -9.27 13.25 0.21
CA GLY A 162 -8.63 14.29 -0.61
C GLY A 162 -7.16 14.10 -0.93
#